data_AF-X6DDD2-F1
#
_entry.id   AF-X6DDD2-F1
#
_cell.length_a   1.000
_cell.length_b   1.000
_cell.length_c   1.000
_cell.angle_alpha   90.00
_cell.angle_beta   90.00
_cell.angle_gamma   90.00
#
_symmetry.space_group_name_H-M   'P 1'
#
loop_
_entity.id
_entity.type
_entity.pdbx_description
1 polymer ?
#
loop_
_entity_poly.entity_id
_entity_poly.type
_entity_poly.pdbx_seq_one_letter_code
_entity_poly.pdbx_strand_id
1 'polypeptide(L)'
;MVALAGVSLAMLAVAQSGAEAAVTRSEYCCRLGLQLDSVIQTQAEPRANPNEIAEATALQDKANRFCAERKQAQGIRAYANALKLLGVTPVDLNQ
;
A
#
# COMPACT_ATOMS: atom_id res chain seq x y z
N MET A 1 -29.34 27.46 45.60
CA MET A 1 -28.09 26.73 45.37
C MET A 1 -28.44 25.37 44.75
N VAL A 2 -28.16 25.15 43.47
CA VAL A 2 -28.32 23.83 42.83
C VAL A 2 -26.93 23.25 42.60
N ALA A 3 -26.73 22.02 43.06
CA ALA A 3 -25.45 21.33 43.10
C ALA A 3 -24.97 20.93 41.70
N LEU A 4 -23.70 21.22 41.38
CA LEU A 4 -23.05 20.73 40.17
C LEU A 4 -22.82 19.22 40.28
N ALA A 5 -23.48 18.44 39.41
CA ALA A 5 -23.18 17.03 39.22
C ALA A 5 -21.93 16.91 38.32
N GLY A 6 -20.85 16.35 38.87
CA GLY A 6 -19.60 16.11 38.14
C GLY A 6 -19.75 14.99 37.12
N VAL A 7 -19.52 15.31 35.85
CA VAL A 7 -19.42 14.32 34.77
C VAL A 7 -18.02 13.69 34.83
N SER A 8 -17.97 12.42 35.21
CA SER A 8 -16.73 11.62 35.10
C SER A 8 -16.55 11.15 33.66
N LEU A 9 -15.54 11.68 32.98
CA LEU A 9 -15.07 11.18 31.69
C LEU A 9 -14.25 9.90 31.92
N ALA A 10 -14.87 8.74 31.70
CA ALA A 10 -14.14 7.49 31.60
C ALA A 10 -13.32 7.53 30.29
N MET A 11 -12.01 7.75 30.41
CA MET A 11 -11.07 7.55 29.32
C MET A 11 -11.01 6.05 29.02
N LEU A 12 -11.64 5.64 27.91
CA LEU A 12 -11.43 4.32 27.33
C LEU A 12 -10.01 4.28 26.79
N ALA A 13 -9.07 3.83 27.61
CA ALA A 13 -7.74 3.47 27.17
C ALA A 13 -7.86 2.31 26.20
N VAL A 14 -7.79 2.60 24.89
CA VAL A 14 -7.58 1.56 23.89
C VAL A 14 -6.16 1.05 24.11
N ALA A 15 -6.05 -0.11 24.75
CA ALA A 15 -4.79 -0.83 24.82
C ALA A 15 -4.46 -1.25 23.38
N GLN A 16 -3.63 -0.46 22.69
CA GLN A 16 -2.95 -0.92 21.50
C GLN A 16 -1.96 -1.99 21.96
N SER A 17 -2.41 -3.25 21.97
CA SER A 17 -1.53 -4.39 22.12
C SER A 17 -0.53 -4.34 20.98
N GLY A 18 0.75 -4.14 21.29
CA GLY A 18 1.89 -4.12 20.37
C GLY A 18 2.21 -5.50 19.77
N ALA A 19 1.19 -6.26 19.38
CA ALA A 19 1.37 -7.31 18.41
C ALA A 19 1.42 -6.61 17.04
N GLU A 20 2.57 -6.65 16.36
CA GLU A 20 2.63 -6.31 14.94
C GLU A 20 1.57 -7.16 14.23
N ALA A 21 0.45 -6.54 13.88
CA ALA A 21 -0.62 -7.24 13.22
C ALA A 21 -0.06 -7.76 11.90
N ALA A 22 -0.10 -9.08 11.71
CA ALA A 22 0.38 -9.72 10.49
C ALA A 22 -0.14 -8.93 9.28
N VAL A 23 0.79 -8.49 8.43
CA VAL A 23 0.45 -7.59 7.33
C VAL A 23 -0.58 -8.26 6.44
N THR A 24 -1.73 -7.61 6.29
CA THR A 24 -2.80 -8.16 5.44
C THR A 24 -2.41 -8.05 3.98
N ARG A 25 -2.94 -8.95 3.14
CA ARG A 25 -2.72 -8.87 1.68
C ARG A 25 -3.24 -7.57 1.06
N SER A 26 -4.28 -6.96 1.65
CA SER A 26 -4.81 -5.67 1.21
C SER A 26 -3.84 -4.53 1.52
N GLU A 27 -3.21 -4.55 2.70
CA GLU A 27 -2.14 -3.62 3.06
C GLU A 27 -0.94 -3.77 2.12
N TYR A 28 -0.60 -5.01 1.78
CA TYR A 28 0.49 -5.27 0.85
C TYR A 28 0.20 -4.72 -0.56
N CYS A 29 -1.03 -4.88 -1.07
CA CYS A 29 -1.47 -4.22 -2.30
C CYS A 29 -1.30 -2.70 -2.23
N CYS A 30 -1.74 -2.07 -1.13
CA CYS A 30 -1.64 -0.61 -0.96
C CYS A 30 -0.19 -0.12 -1.02
N ARG A 31 0.70 -0.75 -0.25
CA ARG A 31 2.12 -0.35 -0.18
C ARG A 31 2.86 -0.54 -1.50
N LEU A 32 2.61 -1.64 -2.21
CA LEU A 32 3.20 -1.86 -3.53
C LEU A 32 2.67 -0.87 -4.58
N GLY A 33 1.38 -0.53 -4.52
CA GLY A 33 0.80 0.51 -5.38
C GLY A 33 1.48 1.87 -5.18
N LEU A 34 1.60 2.31 -3.93
CA LEU A 34 2.28 3.56 -3.57
C LEU A 34 3.76 3.57 -3.98
N GLN A 35 4.46 2.43 -3.81
CA GLN A 35 5.85 2.30 -4.24
C GLN A 35 5.96 2.49 -5.76
N LEU A 36 5.11 1.83 -6.53
CA LEU A 36 5.13 1.92 -7.99
C LEU A 36 4.76 3.32 -8.49
N ASP A 37 3.76 3.96 -7.89
CA ASP A 37 3.39 5.35 -8.22
C ASP A 37 4.57 6.30 -8.05
N SER A 38 5.29 6.19 -6.92
CA SER A 38 6.46 7.01 -6.64
C SER A 38 7.58 6.77 -7.65
N VAL A 39 7.82 5.51 -8.03
CA VAL A 39 8.84 5.15 -9.03
C VAL A 39 8.48 5.70 -10.41
N ILE A 40 7.23 5.55 -10.87
CA ILE A 40 6.79 6.07 -12.16
C ILE A 40 6.93 7.60 -12.21
N GLN A 41 6.52 8.30 -11.16
CA GLN A 41 6.64 9.75 -11.07
C GLN A 41 8.11 10.22 -11.09
N THR A 42 9.00 9.51 -10.39
CA THR A 42 10.41 9.86 -10.29
C THR A 42 11.19 9.48 -11.56
N GLN A 43 10.82 8.38 -12.22
CA GLN A 43 11.46 7.94 -13.46
C GLN A 43 10.93 8.68 -14.69
N ALA A 44 9.86 9.46 -14.60
CA ALA A 44 9.45 10.38 -15.68
C ALA A 44 10.51 11.46 -16.02
N GLU A 45 11.62 11.51 -15.26
CA GLU A 45 12.84 12.26 -15.53
C GLU A 45 13.60 11.76 -16.80
N PRO A 46 14.53 12.54 -17.39
CA PRO A 46 14.94 12.43 -18.81
C PRO A 46 15.63 11.13 -19.27
N ARG A 47 15.84 10.14 -18.40
CA ARG A 47 16.61 8.92 -18.68
C ARG A 47 15.81 7.62 -18.65
N ALA A 48 14.52 7.63 -18.36
CA ALA A 48 13.74 6.38 -18.37
C ALA A 48 13.37 5.94 -19.80
N ASN A 49 13.31 4.62 -19.99
CA ASN A 49 12.78 4.03 -21.21
C ASN A 49 11.25 4.17 -21.22
N PRO A 50 10.67 4.96 -22.15
CA PRO A 50 9.23 5.23 -22.16
C PRO A 50 8.39 3.96 -22.36
N ASN A 51 8.95 2.92 -23.00
CA ASN A 51 8.25 1.65 -23.17
C ASN A 51 8.11 0.88 -21.84
N GLU A 52 9.16 0.88 -21.03
CA GLU A 52 9.14 0.23 -19.70
C GLU A 52 8.16 0.95 -18.76
N ILE A 53 8.11 2.29 -18.83
CA ILE A 53 7.15 3.09 -18.08
C ILE A 53 5.71 2.78 -18.52
N ALA A 54 5.44 2.71 -19.82
CA ALA A 54 4.10 2.38 -20.33
C ALA A 54 3.65 0.97 -19.93
N GLU A 55 4.54 -0.01 -20.01
CA GLU A 55 4.25 -1.39 -19.58
C GLU A 55 4.05 -1.50 -18.06
N ALA A 56 4.85 -0.77 -17.26
CA ALA A 56 4.67 -0.70 -15.81
C ALA A 56 3.31 -0.09 -15.43
N THR A 57 2.86 0.97 -16.11
CA THR A 57 1.53 1.55 -15.92
C THR A 57 0.42 0.57 -16.26
N ALA A 58 0.54 -0.17 -17.37
CA ALA A 58 -0.45 -1.20 -17.72
C ALA A 58 -0.52 -2.34 -16.67
N LEU A 59 0.63 -2.71 -16.09
CA LEU A 59 0.68 -3.65 -14.97
C LEU A 59 0.07 -3.07 -13.69
N GLN A 60 0.27 -1.77 -13.43
CA GLN A 60 -0.34 -1.06 -12.30
C GLN A 60 -1.87 -1.10 -12.38
N ASP A 61 -2.46 -0.79 -13.53
CA ASP A 61 -3.91 -0.84 -13.73
C ASP A 61 -4.47 -2.24 -13.52
N LYS A 62 -3.78 -3.26 -14.03
CA LYS A 62 -4.13 -4.66 -13.83
C LYS A 62 -4.05 -5.05 -12.35
N ALA A 63 -3.01 -4.59 -11.64
CA ALA A 63 -2.83 -4.85 -10.23
C ALA A 63 -3.93 -4.18 -9.38
N ASN A 64 -4.23 -2.91 -9.65
CA ASN A 64 -5.32 -2.14 -9.03
C ASN A 64 -6.65 -2.91 -9.12
N ARG A 65 -6.98 -3.39 -10.33
CA ARG A 65 -8.19 -4.18 -10.56
C ARG A 65 -8.19 -5.48 -9.75
N PHE A 66 -7.10 -6.24 -9.75
CA PHE A 66 -7.03 -7.48 -8.98
C PHE A 66 -7.14 -7.26 -7.47
N CYS A 67 -6.50 -6.23 -6.94
CA CYS A 67 -6.60 -5.90 -5.52
C CYS A 67 -8.04 -5.48 -5.14
N ALA A 68 -8.73 -4.73 -6.00
CA ALA A 68 -10.14 -4.36 -5.82
C ALA A 68 -11.09 -5.57 -5.89
N GLU A 69 -10.84 -6.53 -6.80
CA GLU A 69 -11.63 -7.76 -6.97
C GLU A 69 -11.32 -8.85 -5.91
N ARG A 70 -10.58 -8.52 -4.84
CA ARG A 70 -10.10 -9.49 -3.81
C ARG A 70 -9.28 -10.65 -4.39
N LYS A 71 -8.59 -10.41 -5.50
CA LYS A 71 -7.57 -11.30 -6.07
C LYS A 71 -6.18 -10.82 -5.68
N GLN A 72 -5.96 -10.53 -4.39
CA GLN A 72 -4.74 -9.82 -3.94
C GLN A 72 -3.45 -10.54 -4.31
N ALA A 73 -3.41 -11.88 -4.29
CA ALA A 73 -2.23 -12.62 -4.71
C ALA A 73 -1.83 -12.35 -6.18
N GLN A 74 -2.81 -12.13 -7.06
CA GLN A 74 -2.56 -11.78 -8.46
C GLN A 74 -2.14 -10.30 -8.59
N GLY A 75 -2.78 -9.41 -7.82
CA GLY A 75 -2.43 -7.99 -7.76
C GLY A 75 -1.02 -7.73 -7.24
N ILE A 76 -0.65 -8.34 -6.12
CA ILE A 76 0.70 -8.28 -5.52
C ILE A 76 1.76 -8.73 -6.53
N ARG A 77 1.53 -9.85 -7.23
CA ARG A 77 2.45 -10.32 -8.28
C ARG A 77 2.56 -9.33 -9.44
N ALA A 78 1.46 -8.72 -9.86
CA ALA A 78 1.45 -7.74 -10.94
C ALA A 78 2.24 -6.48 -10.56
N TYR A 79 2.05 -5.92 -9.36
CA TYR A 79 2.87 -4.81 -8.88
C TYR A 79 4.35 -5.19 -8.78
N ALA A 80 4.67 -6.37 -8.24
CA ALA A 80 6.05 -6.82 -8.10
C ALA A 80 6.74 -6.94 -9.47
N ASN A 81 6.03 -7.38 -10.50
CA ASN A 81 6.56 -7.43 -11.87
C ASN A 81 6.76 -6.04 -12.45
N ALA A 82 5.85 -5.10 -12.22
CA ALA A 82 6.00 -3.72 -12.67
C ALA A 82 7.22 -3.04 -12.03
N LEU A 83 7.42 -3.23 -10.73
CA LEU A 83 8.59 -2.71 -10.02
C LEU A 83 9.89 -3.32 -10.55
N LYS A 84 9.93 -4.64 -10.80
CA LYS A 84 11.10 -5.31 -11.38
C LYS A 84 11.42 -4.84 -12.80
N LEU A 85 10.40 -4.60 -13.62
CA LEU A 85 10.56 -4.04 -14.96
C LEU A 85 11.26 -2.68 -14.90
N LEU A 86 10.93 -1.89 -13.87
CA LEU A 86 11.54 -0.59 -13.59
C LEU A 86 12.86 -0.68 -12.82
N GLY A 87 13.42 -1.88 -12.63
CA GLY A 87 14.68 -2.09 -11.89
C GLY A 87 14.58 -1.91 -10.37
N VAL A 88 13.38 -1.81 -9.83
CA VAL A 88 13.13 -1.60 -8.40
C VAL A 88 12.79 -2.93 -7.71
N THR A 89 13.43 -3.18 -6.56
CA THR A 89 13.09 -4.33 -5.72
C THR A 89 11.79 -4.06 -4.97
N PRO A 90 10.75 -4.92 -5.09
CA PRO A 90 9.51 -4.74 -4.36
C PRO A 90 9.74 -4.82 -2.85
N VAL A 91 9.07 -3.95 -2.09
CA VAL A 91 9.11 -4.03 -0.62
C VAL A 91 8.58 -5.40 -0.16
N ASP A 92 9.30 -6.09 0.73
CA ASP A 92 8.77 -7.31 1.37
C ASP A 92 8.04 -6.95 2.67
N LEU A 93 6.93 -7.62 2.90
CA LEU A 93 6.06 -7.43 4.06
C LEU A 93 5.73 -8.73 4.80
N ASN A 94 6.24 -9.88 4.33
CA ASN A 94 6.09 -11.16 5.02
C ASN A 94 7.20 -11.37 6.05
N GLN A 95 7.42 -10.39 6.93
CA GLN A 95 8.31 -10.53 8.10
C GLN A 95 7.46 -10.73 9.34
#